data_AF-A0A817BZ04-F1
#
_entry.id   AF-A0A817BZ04-F1
#
_cell.length_a   1.000
_cell.length_b   1.000
_cell.length_c   1.000
_cell.angle_alpha   90.00
_cell.angle_beta   90.00
_cell.angle_gamma   90.00
#
_symmetry.space_group_name_H-M   'P 1'
#
loop_
_entity.id
_entity.type
_entity.pdbx_description
1 polymer ?
#
loop_
_entity_poly.entity_id
_entity_poly.type
_entity_poly.pdbx_seq_one_letter_code
_entity_poly.pdbx_strand_id
1 'polypeptide(L)'
;MNNNDDEEMLTEMMSSQMYLTPLGVLKHFEKIWTNEKEVLTIYLAALRSPQHSITHVRNNPISLFFFEVLPGSPSKFRPVLSFNNQKFENPKTVRYSTIIQDSQLMKELLLMKDKKTTDTSASTTVIHFD
;
A
#
# COMPACT_ATOMS: atom_id res chain seq x y z
N MET A 1 -14.28 -3.64 -39.26
CA MET A 1 -13.61 -3.06 -38.08
C MET A 1 -12.45 -3.97 -37.75
N ASN A 2 -11.25 -3.42 -37.78
CA ASN A 2 -9.99 -4.15 -37.84
C ASN A 2 -9.48 -4.34 -36.40
N ASN A 3 -9.38 -5.58 -35.92
CA ASN A 3 -9.04 -5.89 -34.53
C ASN A 3 -7.66 -5.35 -34.09
N ASN A 4 -6.79 -4.97 -35.03
CA ASN A 4 -5.47 -4.42 -34.75
C ASN A 4 -5.51 -2.97 -34.28
N ASP A 5 -6.50 -2.18 -34.72
CA ASP A 5 -6.59 -0.76 -34.36
C ASP A 5 -7.07 -0.60 -32.90
N ASP A 6 -7.86 -1.56 -32.40
CA ASP A 6 -8.35 -1.59 -31.01
C ASP A 6 -7.24 -2.01 -30.01
N GLU A 7 -6.38 -2.95 -30.39
CA GLU A 7 -5.20 -3.41 -29.61
C GLU A 7 -4.15 -2.30 -29.47
N GLU A 8 -3.90 -1.54 -30.54
CA GLU A 8 -2.94 -0.44 -30.54
C GLU A 8 -3.41 0.71 -29.63
N MET A 9 -4.70 1.05 -29.67
CA MET A 9 -5.31 2.05 -28.78
C MET A 9 -5.29 1.64 -27.30
N LEU A 10 -5.54 0.37 -26.99
CA LEU A 10 -5.43 -0.18 -25.63
C LEU A 10 -3.98 -0.10 -25.11
N THR A 11 -3.02 -0.43 -25.96
CA THR A 11 -1.59 -0.38 -25.61
C THR A 11 -1.14 1.06 -25.35
N GLU A 12 -1.62 2.03 -26.14
CA GLU A 12 -1.34 3.45 -25.94
C GLU A 12 -1.99 4.00 -24.65
N MET A 13 -3.23 3.60 -24.35
CA MET A 13 -3.91 3.91 -23.08
C MET A 13 -3.21 3.30 -21.86
N MET A 14 -2.67 2.08 -21.98
CA MET A 14 -1.87 1.46 -20.93
C MET A 14 -0.49 2.11 -20.79
N SER A 15 0.10 2.58 -21.89
CA SER A 15 1.39 3.28 -21.88
C SER A 15 1.32 4.67 -21.23
N SER A 16 0.14 5.31 -21.24
CA SER A 16 -0.11 6.61 -20.62
C SER A 16 -0.61 6.52 -19.17
N GLN A 17 -0.87 5.31 -18.66
CA GLN A 17 -1.28 5.12 -17.26
C GLN A 17 -0.10 5.30 -16.30
N MET A 18 -0.09 6.45 -15.65
CA MET A 18 0.88 6.75 -14.60
C MET A 18 0.40 6.18 -13.26
N TYR A 19 1.19 5.27 -12.67
CA TYR A 19 0.86 4.70 -11.36
C TYR A 19 1.33 5.60 -10.23
N LEU A 20 0.41 5.99 -9.36
CA LEU A 20 0.74 6.70 -8.13
C LEU A 20 0.80 5.72 -6.96
N THR A 21 1.95 5.67 -6.28
CA THR A 21 2.11 4.80 -5.11
C THR A 21 1.27 5.31 -3.93
N PRO A 22 0.77 4.45 -3.04
CA PRO A 22 0.04 4.87 -1.85
C PRO A 22 0.81 5.90 -1.00
N LEU A 23 2.14 5.78 -0.93
CA LEU A 23 3.01 6.75 -0.26
C LEU A 23 3.01 8.13 -0.96
N GLY A 24 2.97 8.14 -2.29
CA GLY A 24 2.81 9.37 -3.08
C GLY A 24 1.46 10.05 -2.81
N VAL A 25 0.37 9.27 -2.73
CA VAL A 25 -0.95 9.78 -2.37
C VAL A 25 -0.96 10.35 -0.95
N LEU A 26 -0.37 9.64 0.02
CA LEU A 26 -0.29 10.11 1.41
C LEU A 26 0.39 11.47 1.50
N LYS A 27 1.53 11.66 0.83
CA LYS A 27 2.23 12.95 0.77
C LYS A 27 1.38 14.06 0.15
N HIS A 28 0.54 13.71 -0.82
CA HIS A 28 -0.39 14.67 -1.42
C HIS A 28 -1.49 15.06 -0.43
N PHE A 29 -2.09 14.07 0.25
CA PHE A 29 -3.10 14.33 1.26
C PHE A 29 -2.55 15.15 2.44
N GLU A 30 -1.31 14.91 2.85
CA GLU A 30 -0.63 15.74 3.87
C GLU A 30 -0.58 17.22 3.48
N LYS A 31 -0.31 17.53 2.21
CA LYS A 31 -0.33 18.91 1.70
C LYS A 31 -1.73 19.52 1.69
N ILE A 32 -2.74 18.72 1.31
CA ILE A 32 -4.14 19.16 1.36
C ILE A 32 -4.52 19.46 2.81
N TRP A 33 -4.13 18.59 3.75
CA TRP A 33 -4.37 18.78 5.17
C TRP A 33 -3.74 20.06 5.70
N THR A 34 -2.49 20.37 5.33
CA THR A 34 -1.85 21.61 5.79
C THR A 34 -2.55 22.87 5.27
N ASN A 35 -3.13 22.81 4.07
CA ASN A 35 -3.73 23.97 3.42
C ASN A 35 -5.20 24.17 3.81
N GLU A 36 -5.97 23.08 3.92
CA GLU A 36 -7.43 23.10 3.97
C GLU A 36 -8.00 22.42 5.23
N LYS A 37 -7.20 22.31 6.30
CA LYS A 37 -7.59 21.63 7.56
C LYS A 37 -8.98 22.05 8.05
N GLU A 38 -9.32 23.33 7.97
CA GLU A 38 -10.55 23.88 8.56
C GLU A 38 -11.79 23.36 7.83
N VAL A 39 -11.74 23.39 6.50
CA VAL A 39 -12.78 22.87 5.62
C VAL A 39 -12.90 21.35 5.81
N LEU A 40 -11.78 20.63 5.76
CA LEU A 40 -11.77 19.17 5.95
C LEU A 40 -12.30 18.76 7.32
N THR A 41 -12.02 19.53 8.37
CA THR A 41 -12.51 19.28 9.72
C THR A 41 -14.03 19.54 9.85
N ILE A 42 -14.61 20.38 8.98
CA ILE A 42 -16.06 20.57 8.90
C ILE A 42 -16.71 19.38 8.21
N TYR A 43 -16.19 18.97 7.05
CA TYR A 43 -16.77 17.86 6.28
C TYR A 43 -16.53 16.49 6.91
N LEU A 44 -15.36 16.28 7.50
CA LEU A 44 -14.91 15.02 8.07
C LEU A 44 -14.71 15.19 9.57
N ALA A 45 -15.80 15.04 10.31
CA ALA A 45 -15.78 15.12 11.77
C ALA A 45 -14.79 14.14 12.42
N ALA A 46 -14.47 13.01 11.76
CA ALA A 46 -13.45 12.07 12.21
C ALA A 46 -12.03 12.65 12.27
N LEU A 47 -11.74 13.72 11.51
CA LEU A 47 -10.46 14.44 11.53
C LEU A 47 -10.40 15.50 12.64
N ARG A 48 -11.53 15.78 13.33
CA ARG A 48 -11.53 16.63 14.53
C ARG A 48 -10.78 15.89 15.63
N SER A 49 -9.59 16.37 15.97
CA SER A 49 -8.87 15.85 17.13
C SER A 49 -9.70 16.10 18.40
N PRO A 50 -10.12 15.06 19.15
CA PRO A 50 -10.73 15.27 20.45
C PRO A 50 -9.66 15.82 21.38
N GLN A 51 -9.95 16.92 22.09
CA GLN A 51 -9.04 17.58 23.05
C GLN A 51 -8.45 16.66 24.14
N HIS A 52 -8.86 15.39 24.25
CA HIS A 52 -8.50 14.46 25.33
C HIS A 52 -7.90 13.09 24.89
N SER A 53 -7.53 12.85 23.62
CA SER A 53 -6.91 11.56 23.24
C SER A 53 -5.38 11.61 23.19
N ILE A 54 -4.73 10.67 23.89
CA ILE A 54 -3.28 10.61 24.20
C ILE A 54 -2.46 9.90 23.09
N THR A 55 -3.06 9.56 21.95
CA THR A 55 -2.42 8.67 20.97
C THR A 55 -1.79 9.41 19.80
N HIS A 56 -0.71 8.85 19.23
CA HIS A 56 0.08 9.32 18.07
C HIS A 56 -0.70 9.81 16.83
N VAL A 57 -2.01 9.57 16.76
CA VAL A 57 -2.96 10.09 15.74
C VAL A 57 -3.04 11.63 15.75
N ARG A 58 -2.57 12.30 16.82
CA ARG A 58 -2.60 13.76 16.96
C ARG A 58 -1.90 14.55 15.83
N ASN A 59 -0.85 14.00 15.20
CA ASN A 59 0.01 14.80 14.32
C ASN A 59 -0.39 14.74 12.83
N ASN A 60 -1.10 13.69 12.40
CA ASN A 60 -1.52 13.53 11.01
C ASN A 60 -2.83 12.72 10.93
N PRO A 61 -4.01 13.32 11.08
CA PRO A 61 -5.29 12.60 11.07
C PRO A 61 -5.62 12.01 9.69
N ILE A 62 -4.97 12.50 8.63
CA ILE A 62 -5.10 11.96 7.28
C ILE A 62 -4.47 10.57 7.14
N SER A 63 -3.56 10.19 8.05
CA SER A 63 -3.03 8.82 8.07
C SER A 63 -4.13 7.77 8.34
N LEU A 64 -5.31 8.17 8.85
CA LEU A 64 -6.45 7.28 9.07
C LEU A 64 -6.97 6.61 7.78
N PHE A 65 -6.71 7.21 6.60
CA PHE A 65 -7.11 6.63 5.32
C PHE A 65 -6.18 5.51 4.84
N PHE A 66 -5.05 5.31 5.51
CA PHE A 66 -4.01 4.38 5.08
C PHE A 66 -3.75 3.35 6.17
N PHE A 67 -3.67 2.07 5.77
CA PHE A 67 -3.29 1.00 6.67
C PHE A 67 -1.78 0.79 6.64
N GLU A 68 -1.08 1.21 7.69
CA GLU A 68 0.32 0.84 7.91
C GLU A 68 0.45 -0.56 8.53
N VAL A 69 -0.49 -0.91 9.41
CA VAL A 69 -0.54 -2.21 10.07
C VAL A 69 -1.95 -2.76 9.94
N LEU A 70 -2.05 -4.04 9.58
CA LEU A 70 -3.31 -4.77 9.53
C LEU A 70 -3.50 -5.56 10.83
N PRO A 71 -4.38 -5.13 11.75
CA PRO A 71 -4.62 -5.87 12.98
C PRO A 71 -5.28 -7.22 12.69
N GLY A 72 -4.72 -8.29 13.26
CA GLY A 72 -5.34 -9.61 13.24
C GLY A 72 -6.36 -9.75 14.37
N SER A 73 -7.51 -10.38 14.09
CA SER A 73 -8.41 -10.81 15.17
C SER A 73 -7.71 -11.80 16.15
N PRO A 74 -8.11 -11.89 17.42
CA PRO A 74 -7.58 -12.93 18.30
C PRO A 74 -7.93 -14.35 17.79
N SER A 75 -7.09 -15.35 18.10
CA SER A 75 -7.25 -16.73 17.59
C SER A 75 -8.60 -17.36 17.91
N LYS A 76 -9.21 -17.02 19.06
CA LYS A 76 -10.57 -17.48 19.43
C LYS A 76 -11.66 -17.06 18.43
N PHE A 77 -11.43 -15.99 17.66
CA PHE A 77 -12.34 -15.51 16.60
C PHE A 77 -11.97 -16.05 15.21
N ARG A 78 -11.00 -16.96 15.13
CA ARG A 78 -10.61 -17.72 13.93
C ARG A 78 -10.48 -19.20 14.28
N PRO A 79 -11.57 -19.85 14.71
CA PRO A 79 -11.53 -21.26 15.09
C PRO A 79 -11.15 -22.14 13.89
N VAL A 80 -10.44 -23.22 14.18
CA VAL A 80 -10.15 -24.31 13.24
C VAL A 80 -11.45 -25.10 13.05
N LEU A 81 -11.83 -25.31 11.79
CA LEU A 81 -12.97 -26.14 11.44
C LEU A 81 -12.53 -27.60 11.45
N SER A 82 -13.39 -28.52 11.86
CA SER A 82 -13.09 -29.96 11.81
C SER A 82 -14.27 -30.68 11.18
N PHE A 83 -14.02 -31.45 10.12
CA PHE A 83 -15.03 -32.22 9.42
C PHE A 83 -14.45 -33.58 9.04
N ASN A 84 -15.15 -34.66 9.39
CA ASN A 84 -14.74 -36.04 9.10
C ASN A 84 -13.27 -36.33 9.49
N ASN A 85 -12.90 -36.02 10.74
CA ASN A 85 -11.54 -36.14 11.30
C ASN A 85 -10.45 -35.29 10.62
N GLN A 86 -10.78 -34.49 9.62
CA GLN A 86 -9.86 -33.55 9.00
C GLN A 86 -10.03 -32.16 9.61
N LYS A 87 -8.90 -31.49 9.87
CA LYS A 87 -8.85 -30.11 10.35
C LYS A 87 -8.68 -29.17 9.17
N PHE A 88 -9.52 -28.15 9.12
CA PHE A 88 -9.50 -27.10 8.11
C PHE A 88 -9.19 -25.77 8.77
N GLU A 89 -8.24 -25.05 8.19
CA GLU A 89 -7.90 -23.73 8.66
C GLU A 89 -9.07 -22.75 8.46
N ASN A 90 -9.16 -21.75 9.34
CA ASN A 90 -10.16 -20.70 9.16
C ASN A 90 -9.86 -19.90 7.87
N PRO A 91 -10.87 -19.61 7.02
CA PRO A 91 -10.65 -18.83 5.79
C PRO A 91 -9.97 -17.47 6.03
N LYS A 92 -10.23 -16.83 7.18
CA LYS A 92 -9.55 -15.59 7.56
C LYS A 92 -8.05 -15.81 7.78
N THR A 93 -7.67 -16.89 8.48
CA THR A 93 -6.26 -17.20 8.75
C THR A 93 -5.51 -17.50 7.45
N VAL A 94 -6.13 -18.25 6.53
CA VAL A 94 -5.58 -18.51 5.19
C VAL A 94 -5.28 -17.18 4.47
N ARG A 95 -6.22 -16.23 4.45
CA ARG A 95 -6.02 -14.93 3.80
C ARG A 95 -4.92 -14.10 4.46
N TYR A 96 -4.86 -14.07 5.80
CA TYR A 96 -3.78 -13.40 6.51
C TYR A 96 -2.42 -14.03 6.20
N SER A 97 -2.35 -15.36 6.07
CA SER A 97 -1.13 -16.07 5.70
C SER A 97 -0.60 -15.61 4.34
N THR A 98 -1.47 -15.51 3.32
CA THR A 98 -1.10 -14.96 2.00
C THR A 98 -0.55 -13.54 2.10
N ILE A 99 -1.21 -12.64 2.83
CA ILE A 99 -0.74 -11.25 3.00
C ILE A 99 0.65 -11.21 3.65
N ILE A 100 0.90 -12.07 4.64
CA ILE A 100 2.20 -12.15 5.32
C ILE A 100 3.28 -12.67 4.36
N GLN A 101 2.97 -13.71 3.57
CA GLN A 101 3.88 -14.26 2.57
C GLN A 101 4.23 -13.21 1.50
N ASP A 102 3.24 -12.49 0.97
CA ASP A 102 3.45 -11.41 0.01
C ASP A 102 4.32 -10.29 0.61
N SER A 103 4.12 -9.95 1.89
CA SER A 103 4.94 -8.96 2.60
C SER A 103 6.40 -9.41 2.74
N GLN A 104 6.63 -10.70 3.01
CA GLN A 104 7.98 -11.26 3.09
C GLN A 104 8.65 -11.24 1.71
N LEU A 105 7.95 -11.68 0.68
CA LEU A 105 8.43 -11.65 -0.71
C LEU A 105 8.81 -10.22 -1.13
N MET A 106 7.97 -9.23 -0.84
CA MET A 106 8.26 -7.83 -1.13
C MET A 106 9.54 -7.35 -0.45
N LYS A 107 9.79 -7.74 0.81
CA LYS A 107 11.04 -7.41 1.53
C LYS A 107 12.25 -8.08 0.89
N GLU A 108 12.13 -9.33 0.47
CA GLU A 108 13.21 -10.04 -0.22
C GLU A 108 13.56 -9.38 -1.55
N LEU A 109 12.55 -9.01 -2.35
CA LEU A 109 12.74 -8.31 -3.63
C LEU A 109 13.42 -6.95 -3.44
N LEU A 110 13.06 -6.20 -2.39
CA LEU A 110 13.72 -4.94 -2.05
C LEU A 110 15.21 -5.17 -1.70
N LEU A 111 15.51 -6.18 -0.87
CA LEU A 111 16.90 -6.52 -0.53
C LEU A 111 17.71 -6.95 -1.77
N MET A 112 17.11 -7.69 -2.70
CA MET A 112 17.77 -8.08 -3.95
C MET A 112 18.05 -6.88 -4.85
N LYS A 113 17.10 -5.93 -4.94
CA LYS A 113 17.28 -4.68 -5.68
C LYS A 113 18.46 -3.88 -5.12
N ASP A 114 18.51 -3.71 -3.80
CA ASP A 114 19.54 -2.91 -3.13
C ASP A 114 20.95 -3.50 -3.31
N LYS A 115 21.06 -4.84 -3.31
CA LYS A 115 22.31 -5.56 -3.63
C LYS A 115 22.74 -5.36 -5.08
N LYS A 116 21.80 -5.44 -6.04
CA LYS A 116 22.11 -5.24 -7.46
C LYS A 116 22.56 -3.80 -7.76
N THR A 117 22.04 -2.81 -7.03
CA THR A 117 22.51 -1.42 -7.15
C THR A 117 23.91 -1.20 -6.60
N THR A 118 24.37 -2.00 -5.63
CA THR A 118 25.74 -1.90 -5.10
C THR A 118 26.78 -2.49 -6.05
N ASP A 119 26.43 -3.54 -6.80
CA ASP A 119 27.34 -4.16 -7.77
C ASP A 119 27.42 -3.39 -9.11
N THR A 120 26.38 -2.62 -9.47
CA THR A 120 26.35 -1.83 -10.71
C THR A 120 27.19 -0.54 -10.63
N SER A 121 27.45 -0.01 -9.42
CA SER A 121 28.29 1.18 -9.25
C SER A 121 29.79 0.93 -9.50
N ALA A 122 30.22 -0.32 -9.73
CA ALA A 122 31.58 -0.64 -10.15
C ALA A 122 31.75 -0.75 -11.68
N SER A 123 30.68 -0.60 -12.47
CA SER A 123 30.75 -0.61 -13.93
C SER A 123 29.53 0.06 -14.53
N THR A 124 29.63 1.35 -14.87
CA THR A 124 29.21 1.89 -16.18
C THR A 124 29.53 3.39 -16.24
N THR A 125 30.38 3.67 -17.23
CA THR A 125 30.81 4.92 -17.83
C THR A 125 29.75 6.01 -17.95
N VAL A 126 30.23 7.24 -17.74
CA VAL A 126 29.61 8.54 -18.00
C VAL A 126 28.92 8.56 -19.38
N ILE A 127 27.63 8.89 -19.43
CA ILE A 127 26.98 9.31 -20.67
C ILE A 127 26.60 10.78 -20.51
N HIS A 128 27.32 11.62 -21.24
CA HIS A 128 27.07 13.04 -21.40
C HIS A 128 25.92 13.22 -22.40
N PHE A 129 25.00 14.15 -22.13
CA PHE A 129 24.02 14.63 -23.11
C PHE A 129 24.34 16.09 -23.41
N ASP A 130 24.65 16.35 -24.69
CA ASP A 130 24.70 17.70 -25.29
C ASP A 130 23.28 18.28 -25.43
#